data_AF-A0A496WRD2-F1
#
_entry.id   AF-A0A496WRD2-F1
#
_cell.length_a   1.000
_cell.length_b   1.000
_cell.length_c   1.000
_cell.angle_alpha   90.00
_cell.angle_beta   90.00
_cell.angle_gamma   90.00
#
_symmetry.space_group_name_H-M   'P 1'
#
loop_
_entity.id
_entity.type
_entity.pdbx_description
1 polymer ?
#
loop_
_entity_poly.entity_id
_entity_poly.type
_entity_poly.pdbx_seq_one_letter_code
_entity_poly.pdbx_strand_id
1 'polypeptide(L)'
;MSSIEMERIEDLHNHLRVHISQRQASERWAVYRLIAPLVDYANLTLMATPYFEFPQTSKHGKRQAVDIAMLDGDGEPLVLIEAKCWDRAISSEQIDKYLQVGGRGIVSSGGLWILCQGRKSVCLSLLDAETSEYNPYFTEAVVKFIRGEETGLQFSEDTKMYKVHVKPNRPTKKRVATRRVHAKTVAMSAEDLHLFIENRPKPQPLENAFVAALADHFGTVGMPSDLRIDMRSTRISFFDLRKTTGSKRLGRIELGKNNPDILVLTNIVNAHPELIEISPAYIHDKGAHMRRFRLRDVNESRLFGTKLGQALTEDYGT
;
A
#
# COMPACT_ATOMS: atom_id res chain seq x y z
N MET A 1 9.79 32.36 -21.44
CA MET A 1 9.90 30.90 -21.61
C MET A 1 10.42 30.60 -22.99
N SER A 2 11.36 29.66 -23.11
CA SER A 2 11.78 29.13 -24.41
C SER A 2 10.66 28.30 -25.08
N SER A 3 10.72 28.06 -26.39
CA SER A 3 9.77 27.17 -27.08
C SER A 3 9.75 25.76 -26.49
N ILE A 4 10.90 25.27 -26.01
CA ILE A 4 11.07 23.97 -25.35
C ILE A 4 10.40 23.95 -23.97
N GLU A 5 10.45 25.05 -23.21
CA GLU A 5 9.74 25.15 -21.92
C GLU A 5 8.22 25.18 -22.10
N MET A 6 7.73 25.84 -23.17
CA MET A 6 6.30 25.87 -23.49
C MET A 6 5.78 24.50 -23.91
N GLU A 7 6.51 23.76 -24.74
CA GLU A 7 6.11 22.40 -25.13
C GLU A 7 6.04 21.47 -23.90
N ARG A 8 7.01 21.61 -22.99
CA ARG A 8 7.06 20.79 -21.76
C ARG A 8 6.00 21.17 -20.72
N ILE A 9 5.51 22.41 -20.68
CA ILE A 9 4.44 22.78 -19.73
C ILE A 9 3.09 22.20 -20.16
N GLU A 10 2.83 22.16 -21.46
CA GLU A 10 1.61 21.57 -21.99
C GLU A 10 1.58 20.05 -21.76
N ASP A 11 2.71 19.37 -21.91
CA ASP A 11 2.85 17.95 -21.54
C ASP A 11 2.55 17.70 -20.06
N LEU A 12 3.07 18.57 -19.18
CA LEU A 12 2.77 18.52 -17.74
C LEU A 12 1.27 18.72 -17.48
N HIS A 13 0.65 19.72 -18.08
CA HIS A 13 -0.78 19.99 -17.94
C HIS A 13 -1.62 18.79 -18.42
N ASN A 14 -1.27 18.20 -19.56
CA ASN A 14 -1.94 17.02 -20.09
C ASN A 14 -1.79 15.81 -19.16
N HIS A 15 -0.59 15.56 -18.64
CA HIS A 15 -0.34 14.49 -17.67
C HIS A 15 -1.19 14.65 -16.41
N LEU A 16 -1.17 15.85 -15.81
CA LEU A 16 -1.91 16.14 -14.59
C LEU A 16 -3.42 16.04 -14.83
N ARG A 17 -3.94 16.59 -15.92
CA ARG A 17 -5.37 16.53 -16.29
C ARG A 17 -5.87 15.08 -16.37
N VAL A 18 -5.08 14.19 -16.97
CA VAL A 18 -5.42 12.76 -17.08
C VAL A 18 -5.45 12.08 -15.70
N HIS A 19 -4.44 12.35 -14.86
CA HIS A 19 -4.28 11.60 -13.63
C HIS A 19 -5.05 12.17 -12.44
N ILE A 20 -5.27 13.48 -12.38
CA ILE A 20 -5.96 14.13 -11.26
C ILE A 20 -7.45 13.79 -11.20
N SER A 21 -8.04 13.48 -12.36
CA SER A 21 -9.42 12.97 -12.47
C SER A 21 -9.58 11.54 -11.94
N GLN A 22 -8.49 10.85 -11.59
CA GLN A 22 -8.49 9.48 -11.10
C GLN A 22 -8.13 9.44 -9.62
N ARG A 23 -8.79 8.57 -8.85
CA ARG A 23 -8.38 8.30 -7.47
C ARG A 23 -7.00 7.66 -7.46
N GLN A 24 -6.10 8.20 -6.64
CA GLN A 24 -4.79 7.59 -6.41
C GLN A 24 -4.91 6.48 -5.36
N ALA A 25 -4.50 5.26 -5.73
CA ALA A 25 -4.70 4.08 -4.89
C ALA A 25 -3.83 4.04 -3.63
N SER A 26 -2.75 4.82 -3.60
CA SER A 26 -1.83 4.97 -2.46
C SER A 26 -1.08 6.29 -2.56
N GLU A 27 -0.41 6.70 -1.49
CA GLU A 27 0.53 7.83 -1.45
C GLU A 27 1.57 7.74 -2.58
N ARG A 28 2.19 6.57 -2.77
CA ARG A 28 3.14 6.33 -3.86
C ARG A 28 2.57 6.63 -5.26
N TRP A 29 1.28 6.38 -5.51
CA TRP A 29 0.64 6.73 -6.78
C TRP A 29 0.44 8.25 -6.91
N ALA A 30 0.06 8.94 -5.83
CA ALA A 30 -0.02 10.39 -5.81
C ALA A 30 1.35 11.03 -6.04
N VAL A 31 2.41 10.47 -5.43
CA VAL A 31 3.80 10.89 -5.69
C VAL A 31 4.12 10.77 -7.17
N TYR A 32 4.02 9.57 -7.76
CA TYR A 32 4.48 9.38 -9.14
C TYR A 32 3.66 10.09 -10.22
N ARG A 33 2.35 10.28 -10.01
CA ARG A 33 1.47 10.80 -11.06
C ARG A 33 1.14 12.27 -10.92
N LEU A 34 1.31 12.84 -9.73
CA LEU A 34 0.82 14.18 -9.44
C LEU A 34 1.89 15.07 -8.80
N ILE A 35 2.74 14.53 -7.92
CA ILE A 35 3.75 15.33 -7.21
C ILE A 35 5.08 15.37 -7.98
N ALA A 36 5.65 14.20 -8.27
CA ALA A 36 6.93 14.07 -8.96
C ALA A 36 6.95 14.77 -10.33
N PRO A 37 5.90 14.71 -11.19
CA PRO A 37 5.91 15.44 -12.45
C PRO A 37 6.07 16.96 -12.27
N LEU A 38 5.47 17.54 -11.22
CA LEU A 38 5.63 18.96 -10.89
C LEU A 38 7.04 19.28 -10.40
N VAL A 39 7.59 18.40 -9.56
CA VAL A 39 8.97 18.51 -9.07
C VAL A 39 9.98 18.41 -10.21
N ASP A 40 9.84 17.41 -11.08
CA ASP A 40 10.70 17.18 -12.23
C ASP A 40 10.65 18.36 -13.20
N TYR A 41 9.44 18.88 -13.49
CA TYR A 41 9.28 20.06 -14.34
C TYR A 41 9.88 21.32 -13.70
N ALA A 42 9.68 21.53 -12.40
CA ALA A 42 10.29 22.64 -11.69
C ALA A 42 11.83 22.55 -11.74
N ASN A 43 12.36 21.33 -11.67
CA ASN A 43 13.80 21.09 -11.65
C ASN A 43 14.51 21.33 -12.99
N LEU A 44 13.78 21.40 -14.10
CA LEU A 44 14.34 21.69 -15.43
C LEU A 44 15.16 22.98 -15.45
N THR A 45 14.80 23.96 -14.63
CA THR A 45 15.49 25.26 -14.53
C THR A 45 16.17 25.48 -13.19
N LEU A 46 15.67 24.86 -12.11
CA LEU A 46 16.25 25.00 -10.77
C LEU A 46 17.64 24.33 -10.65
N MET A 47 17.92 23.31 -11.47
CA MET A 47 19.15 22.50 -11.44
C MET A 47 19.47 21.95 -10.04
N ALA A 48 18.45 21.72 -9.23
CA ALA A 48 18.56 21.12 -7.91
C ALA A 48 18.66 19.60 -7.99
N THR A 49 19.12 18.97 -6.92
CA THR A 49 19.17 17.51 -6.79
C THR A 49 17.93 17.04 -6.01
N PRO A 50 16.98 16.33 -6.65
CA PRO A 50 15.87 15.72 -5.93
C PRO A 50 16.37 14.54 -5.08
N TYR A 51 15.99 14.52 -3.81
CA TYR A 51 16.31 13.46 -2.84
C TYR A 51 15.02 12.89 -2.28
N PHE A 52 14.83 11.57 -2.38
CA PHE A 52 13.66 10.87 -1.83
C PHE A 52 13.96 10.29 -0.46
N GLU A 53 13.01 10.36 0.46
CA GLU A 53 13.19 9.96 1.87
C GLU A 53 14.37 10.71 2.54
N PHE A 54 14.43 12.02 2.34
CA PHE A 54 15.50 12.87 2.83
C PHE A 54 15.55 12.89 4.36
N PRO A 55 16.67 12.46 4.98
CA PRO A 55 16.80 12.42 6.42
C PRO A 55 16.80 13.84 7.00
N GLN A 56 15.81 14.14 7.84
CA GLN A 56 15.67 15.43 8.50
C GLN A 56 15.42 15.25 10.00
N THR A 57 16.12 16.04 10.81
CA THR A 57 15.87 16.06 12.25
C THR A 57 14.75 17.06 12.53
N SER A 58 13.63 16.57 13.05
CA SER A 58 12.53 17.46 13.45
C SER A 58 12.95 18.42 14.56
N LYS A 59 12.19 19.52 14.75
CA LYS A 59 12.34 20.46 15.88
C LYS A 59 12.37 19.78 17.26
N HIS A 60 11.83 18.56 17.38
CA HIS A 60 11.82 17.75 18.61
C HIS A 60 12.99 16.75 18.73
N GLY A 61 14.02 16.86 17.88
CA GLY A 61 15.22 16.01 17.94
C GLY A 61 15.03 14.58 17.43
N LYS A 62 13.85 14.21 16.92
CA LYS A 62 13.62 12.90 16.29
C LYS A 62 14.08 12.94 14.83
N ARG A 63 14.94 11.99 14.45
CA ARG A 63 15.27 11.71 13.05
C ARG A 63 14.06 11.11 12.35
N GLN A 64 13.60 11.78 11.31
CA GLN A 64 12.54 11.33 10.41
C GLN A 64 13.00 11.55 8.97
N ALA A 65 12.26 11.04 8.01
CA ALA A 65 12.50 11.33 6.60
C ALA A 65 11.35 12.19 6.08
N VAL A 66 11.69 13.19 5.26
CA VAL A 66 10.74 13.90 4.41
C VAL A 66 10.66 13.16 3.08
N ASP A 67 9.47 13.05 2.50
CA ASP A 67 9.28 12.24 1.29
C ASP A 67 10.13 12.71 0.10
N ILE A 68 10.23 14.03 -0.12
CA ILE A 68 11.08 14.63 -1.17
C ILE A 68 11.75 15.90 -0.64
N ALA A 69 13.04 16.07 -0.92
CA ALA A 69 13.76 17.33 -0.77
C ALA A 69 14.39 17.75 -2.10
N MET A 70 14.35 19.04 -2.42
CA MET A 70 15.13 19.61 -3.51
C MET A 70 16.37 20.27 -2.93
N LEU A 71 17.55 19.73 -3.23
CA LEU A 71 18.82 20.19 -2.66
C LEU A 71 19.56 21.11 -3.64
N ASP A 72 20.20 22.15 -3.14
CA ASP A 72 21.13 22.96 -3.93
C ASP A 72 22.47 22.26 -4.19
N GLY A 73 23.42 22.97 -4.78
CA GLY A 73 24.76 22.44 -5.09
C GLY A 73 25.59 22.09 -3.86
N ASP A 74 25.26 22.66 -2.69
CA ASP A 74 25.94 22.42 -1.42
C ASP A 74 25.24 21.31 -0.60
N GLY A 75 24.10 20.81 -1.08
CA GLY A 75 23.31 19.76 -0.42
C GLY A 75 22.29 20.30 0.58
N GLU A 76 22.08 21.61 0.63
CA GLU A 76 21.10 22.24 1.52
C GLU A 76 19.69 22.23 0.89
N PRO A 77 18.64 22.01 1.69
CA PRO A 77 17.28 21.89 1.16
C PRO A 77 16.68 23.25 0.78
N LEU A 78 16.42 23.43 -0.51
CA LEU A 78 15.71 24.58 -1.08
C LEU A 78 14.20 24.53 -0.79
N VAL A 79 13.61 23.34 -0.91
CA VAL A 79 12.21 23.07 -0.57
C VAL A 79 12.05 21.61 -0.13
N LEU A 80 11.24 21.41 0.91
CA LEU A 80 10.87 20.10 1.45
C LEU A 80 9.41 19.78 1.10
N ILE A 81 9.11 18.54 0.74
CA ILE A 81 7.78 18.12 0.30
C ILE A 81 7.37 16.86 1.07
N GLU A 82 6.30 16.97 1.84
CA GLU A 82 5.64 15.86 2.52
C GLU A 82 4.43 15.41 1.68
N ALA A 83 4.47 14.18 1.19
CA ALA A 83 3.39 13.56 0.45
C ALA A 83 2.39 12.89 1.39
N LYS A 84 1.13 12.85 0.97
CA LYS A 84 0.06 12.12 1.66
C LYS A 84 -0.80 11.35 0.67
N CYS A 85 -1.45 10.30 1.14
CA CYS A 85 -2.52 9.65 0.38
C CYS A 85 -3.58 10.67 -0.05
N TRP A 86 -4.09 10.53 -1.29
CA TRP A 86 -5.12 11.38 -1.89
C TRP A 86 -6.33 11.66 -0.97
N ASP A 87 -6.82 10.64 -0.25
CA ASP A 87 -8.01 10.75 0.62
C ASP A 87 -7.70 11.25 2.05
N ARG A 88 -6.44 11.58 2.38
CA ARG A 88 -6.07 12.06 3.71
C ARG A 88 -6.18 13.57 3.81
N ALA A 89 -6.60 14.03 4.99
CA ALA A 89 -6.49 15.42 5.35
C ALA A 89 -5.01 15.82 5.41
N ILE A 90 -4.71 17.03 4.92
CA ILE A 90 -3.38 17.62 4.96
C ILE A 90 -3.40 18.93 5.75
N SER A 91 -2.28 19.25 6.41
CA SER A 91 -2.07 20.44 7.24
C SER A 91 -0.62 20.92 7.11
N SER A 92 -0.39 22.24 7.15
CA SER A 92 0.95 22.85 7.14
C SER A 92 1.83 22.39 8.31
N GLU A 93 1.25 22.05 9.46
CA GLU A 93 1.97 21.51 10.63
C GLU A 93 2.78 20.24 10.30
N GLN A 94 2.35 19.49 9.28
CA GLN A 94 3.01 18.23 8.90
C GLN A 94 4.42 18.46 8.34
N ILE A 95 4.66 19.62 7.73
CA ILE A 95 5.99 20.01 7.23
C ILE A 95 6.69 21.02 8.15
N ASP A 96 5.97 21.86 8.89
CA ASP A 96 6.58 22.93 9.71
C ASP A 96 7.60 22.39 10.73
N LYS A 97 7.41 21.18 11.26
CA LYS A 97 8.37 20.52 12.16
C LYS A 97 9.76 20.26 11.53
N TYR A 98 9.89 20.37 10.21
CA TYR A 98 11.12 20.15 9.46
C TYR A 98 11.74 21.43 8.92
N LEU A 99 10.98 22.54 8.88
CA LEU A 99 11.44 23.78 8.27
C LEU A 99 12.33 24.57 9.21
N GLN A 100 13.48 24.99 8.70
CA GLN A 100 14.31 26.02 9.30
C GLN A 100 13.70 27.42 9.05
N VAL A 101 14.21 28.44 9.74
CA VAL A 101 13.77 29.83 9.54
C VAL A 101 14.02 30.23 8.08
N GLY A 102 12.98 30.69 7.39
CA GLY A 102 13.05 31.03 5.96
C GLY A 102 12.90 29.84 4.99
N GLY A 103 12.83 28.62 5.50
CA GLY A 103 12.64 27.42 4.69
C GLY A 103 11.28 27.37 3.99
N ARG A 104 11.26 26.73 2.82
CA ARG A 104 10.04 26.45 2.05
C ARG A 104 9.63 25.00 2.23
N GLY A 105 8.35 24.78 2.47
CA GLY A 105 7.76 23.47 2.65
C GLY A 105 6.50 23.29 1.83
N ILE A 106 6.20 22.05 1.46
CA ILE A 106 4.97 21.68 0.79
C ILE A 106 4.39 20.47 1.53
N VAL A 107 3.07 20.46 1.70
CA VAL A 107 2.32 19.25 2.02
C VAL A 107 1.34 19.00 0.88
N SER A 108 1.37 17.81 0.28
CA SER A 108 0.56 17.52 -0.90
C SER A 108 -0.07 16.13 -0.88
N SER A 109 -1.32 16.06 -1.30
CA SER A 109 -2.00 14.80 -1.62
C SER A 109 -2.01 14.51 -3.14
N GLY A 110 -1.31 15.34 -3.92
CA GLY A 110 -1.34 15.40 -5.37
C GLY A 110 -2.44 16.31 -5.91
N GLY A 111 -3.63 16.29 -5.32
CA GLY A 111 -4.76 17.16 -5.71
C GLY A 111 -4.80 18.48 -4.95
N LEU A 112 -4.51 18.42 -3.65
CA LEU A 112 -4.36 19.60 -2.79
C LEU A 112 -2.89 19.82 -2.45
N TRP A 113 -2.50 21.09 -2.40
CA TRP A 113 -1.14 21.56 -2.18
C TRP A 113 -1.15 22.68 -1.16
N ILE A 114 -0.57 22.44 0.02
CA ILE A 114 -0.32 23.48 1.01
C ILE A 114 1.12 23.94 0.85
N LEU A 115 1.31 25.17 0.39
CA LEU A 115 2.61 25.81 0.27
C LEU A 115 2.90 26.56 1.57
N CYS A 116 4.07 26.32 2.16
CA CYS A 116 4.46 26.84 3.47
C CYS A 116 5.77 27.63 3.36
N GLN A 117 5.78 28.85 3.87
CA GLN A 117 6.99 29.67 3.96
C GLN A 117 7.02 30.38 5.32
N GLY A 118 7.98 29.98 6.16
CA GLY A 118 7.98 30.38 7.57
C GLY A 118 6.69 29.91 8.27
N ARG A 119 6.01 30.84 8.97
CA ARG A 119 4.73 30.56 9.67
C ARG A 119 3.49 30.75 8.80
N LYS A 120 3.65 31.08 7.52
CA LYS A 120 2.54 31.37 6.62
C LYS A 120 2.31 30.21 5.66
N SER A 121 1.06 30.02 5.29
CA SER A 121 0.67 29.00 4.31
C SER A 121 -0.46 29.46 3.39
N VAL A 122 -0.54 28.80 2.23
CA VAL A 122 -1.65 28.91 1.29
C VAL A 122 -2.00 27.53 0.77
N CYS A 123 -3.29 27.23 0.65
CA CYS A 123 -3.78 25.97 0.12
C CYS A 123 -4.31 26.17 -1.29
N LEU A 124 -3.80 25.37 -2.22
CA LEU A 124 -4.19 25.34 -3.62
C LEU A 124 -4.82 23.99 -3.94
N SER A 125 -5.84 24.02 -4.80
CA SER A 125 -6.46 22.81 -5.32
C SER A 125 -6.27 22.77 -6.81
N LEU A 126 -5.55 21.77 -7.32
CA LEU A 126 -5.40 21.58 -8.77
C LEU A 126 -6.73 21.17 -9.44
N LEU A 127 -7.77 20.90 -8.66
CA LEU A 127 -9.15 20.75 -9.12
C LEU A 127 -9.99 21.92 -8.62
N ASP A 128 -10.77 22.52 -9.51
CA ASP A 128 -11.81 23.46 -9.13
C ASP A 128 -12.86 22.74 -8.26
N ALA A 129 -13.27 23.38 -7.15
CA ALA A 129 -14.17 22.76 -6.19
C ALA A 129 -15.61 22.62 -6.72
N GLU A 130 -16.01 23.51 -7.63
CA GLU A 130 -17.37 23.56 -8.19
C GLU A 130 -17.46 22.71 -9.45
N THR A 131 -16.50 22.86 -10.37
CA THR A 131 -16.55 22.18 -11.67
C THR A 131 -15.82 20.84 -11.69
N SER A 132 -14.97 20.57 -10.68
CA SER A 132 -14.03 19.43 -10.69
C SER A 132 -13.11 19.41 -11.91
N GLU A 133 -12.91 20.56 -12.55
CA GLU A 133 -12.00 20.71 -13.68
C GLU A 133 -10.57 20.99 -13.20
N TYR A 134 -9.61 20.59 -14.01
CA TYR A 134 -8.20 20.82 -13.74
C TYR A 134 -7.85 22.31 -13.86
N ASN A 135 -7.16 22.86 -12.86
CA ASN A 135 -6.75 24.25 -12.80
C ASN A 135 -5.24 24.41 -13.16
N PRO A 136 -4.90 24.88 -14.37
CA PRO A 136 -3.50 25.07 -14.78
C PRO A 136 -2.81 26.24 -14.05
N TYR A 137 -3.54 27.28 -13.65
CA TYR A 137 -2.97 28.43 -12.93
C TYR A 137 -2.34 28.02 -11.59
N PHE A 138 -3.02 27.16 -10.83
CA PHE A 138 -2.45 26.65 -9.58
C PHE A 138 -1.29 25.68 -9.80
N THR A 139 -1.25 25.00 -10.94
CA THR A 139 -0.11 24.17 -11.32
C THR A 139 1.13 25.02 -11.52
N GLU A 140 1.02 26.11 -12.28
CA GLU A 140 2.11 27.06 -12.47
C GLU A 140 2.55 27.69 -11.14
N ALA A 141 1.61 28.05 -10.27
CA ALA A 141 1.93 28.62 -8.96
C ALA A 141 2.73 27.64 -8.07
N VAL A 142 2.41 26.35 -8.10
CA VAL A 142 3.20 25.31 -7.40
C VAL A 142 4.61 25.22 -7.99
N VAL A 143 4.75 25.21 -9.31
CA VAL A 143 6.06 25.17 -9.99
C VAL A 143 6.91 26.37 -9.59
N LYS A 144 6.35 27.58 -9.68
CA LYS A 144 7.01 28.83 -9.27
C LYS A 144 7.46 28.76 -7.81
N PHE A 145 6.60 28.25 -6.93
CA PHE A 145 6.95 28.09 -5.52
C PHE A 145 8.13 27.15 -5.29
N ILE A 146 8.16 25.99 -5.97
CA ILE A 146 9.29 25.04 -5.91
C ILE A 146 10.58 25.73 -6.39
N ARG A 147 10.50 26.51 -7.47
CA ARG A 147 11.63 27.27 -8.03
C ARG A 147 12.07 28.47 -7.17
N GLY A 148 11.22 28.93 -6.26
CA GLY A 148 11.50 30.10 -5.41
C GLY A 148 11.17 31.41 -6.09
N GLU A 149 10.32 31.34 -7.11
CA GLU A 149 9.81 32.48 -7.87
C GLU A 149 8.56 33.07 -7.20
N GLU A 150 8.25 34.33 -7.53
CA GLU A 150 7.03 34.98 -7.06
C GLU A 150 5.78 34.29 -7.64
N THR A 151 4.88 33.88 -6.75
CA THR A 151 3.66 33.15 -7.12
C THR A 151 2.44 34.07 -7.30
N GLY A 152 2.49 35.29 -6.75
CA GLY A 152 1.34 36.20 -6.68
C GLY A 152 0.25 35.76 -5.69
N LEU A 153 0.49 34.71 -4.90
CA LEU A 153 -0.46 34.18 -3.93
C LEU A 153 -0.43 34.96 -2.62
N GLN A 154 -1.59 35.07 -1.97
CA GLN A 154 -1.71 35.63 -0.64
C GLN A 154 -1.54 34.53 0.42
N PHE A 155 -0.43 34.59 1.16
CA PHE A 155 -0.15 33.68 2.26
C PHE A 155 -0.78 34.19 3.56
N SER A 156 -1.36 33.29 4.34
CA SER A 156 -2.00 33.59 5.62
C SER A 156 -1.33 32.83 6.77
N GLU A 157 -1.45 33.34 8.00
CA GLU A 157 -0.95 32.66 9.21
C GLU A 157 -1.91 31.57 9.71
N ASP A 158 -3.12 31.50 9.15
CA ASP A 158 -4.14 30.54 9.55
C ASP A 158 -3.79 29.13 9.05
N THR A 159 -3.39 28.27 9.97
CA THR A 159 -3.28 26.83 9.69
C THR A 159 -4.68 26.22 9.67
N LYS A 160 -5.16 25.82 8.48
CA LYS A 160 -6.44 25.12 8.31
C LYS A 160 -6.18 23.69 7.87
N MET A 161 -6.92 22.74 8.45
CA MET A 161 -6.98 21.38 7.93
C MET A 161 -7.84 21.34 6.68
N TYR A 162 -7.27 20.87 5.57
CA TYR A 162 -8.02 20.70 4.33
C TYR A 162 -8.28 19.23 4.06
N LYS A 163 -9.55 18.88 3.88
CA LYS A 163 -9.98 17.57 3.34
C LYS A 163 -10.27 17.75 1.87
N VAL A 164 -9.79 16.83 1.02
CA VAL A 164 -10.20 16.76 -0.39
C VAL A 164 -11.72 16.50 -0.44
N HIS A 165 -12.51 17.50 -0.86
CA HIS A 165 -13.95 17.35 -1.06
C HIS A 165 -14.32 16.91 -2.48
N VAL A 166 -13.34 16.83 -3.38
CA VAL A 166 -13.57 16.42 -4.76
C VAL A 166 -13.56 14.89 -4.85
N LYS A 167 -14.76 14.32 -5.00
CA LYS A 167 -14.91 12.91 -5.40
C LYS A 167 -14.66 12.85 -6.90
N PRO A 168 -13.56 12.24 -7.38
CA PRO A 168 -13.35 12.10 -8.81
C PRO A 168 -14.58 11.45 -9.45
N ASN A 169 -14.97 11.96 -10.62
CA ASN A 169 -15.95 11.29 -11.47
C ASN A 169 -15.49 9.84 -11.61
N ARG A 170 -16.22 8.91 -10.99
CA ARG A 170 -15.90 7.49 -11.13
C ARG A 170 -16.08 7.20 -12.61
N PRO A 171 -15.03 6.88 -13.38
CA PRO A 171 -15.29 6.29 -14.69
C PRO A 171 -16.16 5.07 -14.41
N THR A 172 -17.35 5.02 -15.04
CA THR A 172 -18.21 3.83 -15.06
C THR A 172 -17.26 2.68 -15.38
N LYS A 173 -17.00 1.79 -14.42
CA LYS A 173 -15.89 0.81 -14.46
C LYS A 173 -15.76 0.27 -15.89
N LYS A 174 -14.88 0.86 -16.70
CA LYS A 174 -14.52 0.29 -18.00
C LYS A 174 -13.82 -0.99 -17.58
N ARG A 175 -14.49 -2.11 -17.86
CA ARG A 175 -14.20 -3.46 -17.38
C ARG A 175 -12.76 -3.55 -16.89
N VAL A 176 -12.63 -3.64 -15.57
CA VAL A 176 -11.40 -4.05 -14.87
C VAL A 176 -10.70 -5.02 -15.79
N ALA A 177 -9.44 -4.73 -16.18
CA ALA A 177 -8.60 -5.71 -16.87
C ALA A 177 -8.86 -7.03 -16.16
N THR A 178 -9.53 -7.96 -16.83
CA THR A 178 -10.09 -9.14 -16.18
C THR A 178 -8.87 -9.86 -15.65
N ARG A 179 -8.53 -9.62 -14.38
CA ARG A 179 -7.49 -10.39 -13.71
C ARG A 179 -7.93 -11.79 -14.01
N ARG A 180 -7.08 -12.60 -14.66
CA ARG A 180 -7.28 -14.04 -14.69
C ARG A 180 -7.26 -14.45 -13.23
N VAL A 181 -8.43 -14.42 -12.60
CA VAL A 181 -8.61 -14.89 -11.25
C VAL A 181 -8.49 -16.38 -11.45
N HIS A 182 -7.41 -16.96 -10.92
CA HIS A 182 -7.27 -18.42 -10.91
C HIS A 182 -8.60 -19.00 -10.41
N ALA A 183 -9.12 -19.95 -11.19
CA ALA A 183 -10.38 -20.62 -10.88
C ALA A 183 -10.35 -21.04 -9.41
N LYS A 184 -11.41 -20.66 -8.70
CA LYS A 184 -11.59 -20.99 -7.30
C LYS A 184 -12.43 -22.25 -7.25
N THR A 185 -11.89 -23.28 -6.63
CA THR A 185 -12.64 -24.48 -6.25
C THR A 185 -12.79 -24.48 -4.72
N VAL A 186 -13.92 -24.94 -4.21
CA VAL A 186 -14.13 -25.14 -2.77
C VAL A 186 -13.94 -26.63 -2.52
N ALA A 187 -13.08 -27.01 -1.56
CA ALA A 187 -13.00 -28.41 -1.14
C ALA A 187 -14.26 -28.75 -0.34
N MET A 188 -14.96 -29.80 -0.78
CA MET A 188 -16.14 -30.35 -0.14
C MET A 188 -15.81 -31.61 0.67
N SER A 189 -14.61 -32.18 0.45
CA SER A 189 -14.11 -33.38 1.10
C SER A 189 -12.57 -33.34 1.24
N ALA A 190 -12.04 -34.27 2.04
CA ALA A 190 -10.59 -34.51 2.10
C ALA A 190 -10.01 -34.97 0.76
N GLU A 191 -10.77 -35.77 0.00
CA GLU A 191 -10.40 -36.25 -1.33
C GLU A 191 -10.14 -35.10 -2.30
N ASP A 192 -10.93 -34.01 -2.22
CA ASP A 192 -10.71 -32.82 -3.06
C ASP A 192 -9.33 -32.19 -2.84
N LEU A 193 -8.79 -32.26 -1.62
CA LEU A 193 -7.45 -31.75 -1.31
C LEU A 193 -6.36 -32.67 -1.88
N HIS A 194 -6.53 -33.98 -1.81
CA HIS A 194 -5.64 -34.97 -2.43
C HIS A 194 -5.61 -34.78 -3.96
N LEU A 195 -6.78 -34.81 -4.59
CA LEU A 195 -6.90 -34.61 -6.04
C LEU A 195 -6.33 -33.26 -6.48
N PHE A 196 -6.51 -32.21 -5.67
CA PHE A 196 -5.98 -30.88 -6.00
C PHE A 196 -4.45 -30.85 -6.03
N ILE A 197 -3.77 -31.51 -5.08
CA ILE A 197 -2.30 -31.50 -5.03
C ILE A 197 -1.68 -32.47 -6.05
N GLU A 198 -2.32 -33.62 -6.28
CA GLU A 198 -1.91 -34.61 -7.27
C GLU A 198 -1.99 -34.08 -8.70
N ASN A 199 -3.09 -33.41 -9.05
CA ASN A 199 -3.31 -32.87 -10.39
C ASN A 199 -2.55 -31.56 -10.65
N ARG A 200 -1.74 -31.11 -9.70
CA ARG A 200 -1.04 -29.84 -9.81
C ARG A 200 0.20 -29.96 -10.70
N PRO A 201 0.46 -29.02 -11.63
CA PRO A 201 1.69 -29.03 -12.39
C PRO A 201 2.89 -28.70 -11.49
N LYS A 202 3.82 -29.66 -11.36
CA LYS A 202 5.08 -29.54 -10.59
C LYS A 202 4.85 -29.17 -9.10
N PRO A 203 4.15 -30.01 -8.32
CA PRO A 203 3.96 -29.74 -6.89
C PRO A 203 5.33 -29.78 -6.20
N GLN A 204 5.62 -28.79 -5.36
CA GLN A 204 6.85 -28.83 -4.58
C GLN A 204 6.73 -29.88 -3.47
N PRO A 205 7.82 -30.57 -3.08
CA PRO A 205 7.77 -31.62 -2.06
C PRO A 205 7.17 -31.16 -0.73
N LEU A 206 7.51 -29.93 -0.29
CA LEU A 206 6.96 -29.35 0.94
C LEU A 206 5.45 -29.14 0.83
N GLU A 207 4.98 -28.59 -0.29
CA GLU A 207 3.57 -28.34 -0.53
C GLU A 207 2.77 -29.65 -0.58
N ASN A 208 3.34 -30.68 -1.22
CA ASN A 208 2.72 -32.00 -1.29
C ASN A 208 2.58 -32.63 0.10
N ALA A 209 3.68 -32.66 0.86
CA ALA A 209 3.69 -33.22 2.20
C ALA A 209 2.72 -32.49 3.15
N PHE A 210 2.62 -31.16 3.01
CA PHE A 210 1.69 -30.36 3.78
C PHE A 210 0.23 -30.74 3.49
N VAL A 211 -0.15 -30.65 2.20
CA VAL A 211 -1.55 -30.76 1.79
C VAL A 211 -2.04 -32.19 1.96
N ALA A 212 -1.20 -33.18 1.67
CA ALA A 212 -1.50 -34.58 1.93
C ALA A 212 -1.74 -34.82 3.42
N ALA A 213 -0.85 -34.36 4.30
CA ALA A 213 -1.01 -34.57 5.75
C ALA A 213 -2.26 -33.88 6.33
N LEU A 214 -2.61 -32.71 5.79
CA LEU A 214 -3.84 -32.02 6.15
C LEU A 214 -5.08 -32.78 5.66
N ALA A 215 -5.04 -33.29 4.43
CA ALA A 215 -6.10 -34.07 3.83
C ALA A 215 -6.30 -35.41 4.56
N ASP A 216 -5.22 -36.13 4.86
CA ASP A 216 -5.22 -37.38 5.64
C ASP A 216 -5.89 -37.18 7.01
N HIS A 217 -5.57 -36.06 7.69
CA HIS A 217 -6.21 -35.70 8.95
C HIS A 217 -7.72 -35.52 8.77
N PHE A 218 -8.16 -34.68 7.83
CA PHE A 218 -9.59 -34.49 7.57
C PHE A 218 -10.30 -35.74 7.04
N GLY A 219 -9.61 -36.63 6.35
CA GLY A 219 -10.13 -37.93 5.94
C GLY A 219 -10.38 -38.87 7.12
N THR A 220 -9.57 -38.73 8.18
CA THR A 220 -9.69 -39.53 9.40
C THR A 220 -10.77 -39.00 10.35
N VAL A 221 -10.78 -37.69 10.61
CA VAL A 221 -11.67 -37.09 11.63
C VAL A 221 -12.93 -36.43 11.05
N GLY A 222 -13.03 -36.33 9.73
CA GLY A 222 -14.08 -35.58 9.05
C GLY A 222 -13.70 -34.11 8.83
N MET A 223 -14.23 -33.54 7.75
CA MET A 223 -14.02 -32.14 7.43
C MET A 223 -14.90 -31.25 8.34
N PRO A 224 -14.36 -30.22 9.00
CA PRO A 224 -15.15 -29.38 9.90
C PRO A 224 -16.26 -28.62 9.15
N SER A 225 -17.50 -28.69 9.64
CA SER A 225 -18.72 -28.12 9.02
C SER A 225 -18.65 -26.60 8.88
N ASP A 226 -18.04 -25.94 9.87
CA ASP A 226 -17.88 -24.48 9.93
C ASP A 226 -16.62 -23.97 9.22
N LEU A 227 -15.88 -24.87 8.56
CA LEU A 227 -14.66 -24.54 7.82
C LEU A 227 -14.90 -24.58 6.31
N ARG A 228 -14.66 -23.45 5.64
CA ARG A 228 -14.57 -23.44 4.17
C ARG A 228 -13.11 -23.38 3.72
N ILE A 229 -12.73 -24.31 2.86
CA ILE A 229 -11.41 -24.34 2.23
C ILE A 229 -11.52 -23.95 0.76
N ASP A 230 -10.95 -22.79 0.41
CA ASP A 230 -10.85 -22.33 -0.97
C ASP A 230 -9.49 -22.74 -1.56
N MET A 231 -9.53 -23.50 -2.66
CA MET A 231 -8.36 -23.91 -3.44
C MET A 231 -8.23 -23.05 -4.70
N ARG A 232 -7.00 -22.61 -4.97
CA ARG A 232 -6.60 -21.92 -6.20
C ARG A 232 -5.21 -22.42 -6.57
N SER A 233 -4.85 -22.34 -7.85
CA SER A 233 -3.53 -22.80 -8.33
C SER A 233 -2.32 -22.18 -7.60
N THR A 234 -2.49 -21.02 -6.94
CA THR A 234 -1.44 -20.29 -6.21
C THR A 234 -1.58 -20.31 -4.70
N ARG A 235 -2.66 -20.89 -4.14
CA ARG A 235 -2.90 -20.93 -2.69
C ARG A 235 -4.06 -21.81 -2.28
N ILE A 236 -4.00 -22.31 -1.05
CA ILE A 236 -5.15 -22.83 -0.31
C ILE A 236 -5.47 -21.85 0.82
N SER A 237 -6.75 -21.58 1.10
CA SER A 237 -7.17 -20.63 2.13
C SER A 237 -8.30 -21.18 2.97
N PHE A 238 -8.19 -21.01 4.29
CA PHE A 238 -9.14 -21.51 5.30
C PHE A 238 -10.01 -20.36 5.81
N PHE A 239 -11.32 -20.57 5.90
CA PHE A 239 -12.27 -19.56 6.33
C PHE A 239 -13.26 -20.10 7.36
N ASP A 240 -13.54 -19.29 8.37
CA ASP A 240 -14.57 -19.51 9.38
C ASP A 240 -15.94 -19.08 8.83
N LEU A 241 -16.87 -20.04 8.71
CA LEU A 241 -18.22 -19.79 8.22
C LEU A 241 -19.13 -19.16 9.28
N ARG A 242 -18.83 -19.33 10.58
CA ARG A 242 -19.62 -18.78 11.70
C ARG A 242 -19.61 -17.25 11.71
N LYS A 243 -18.50 -16.65 11.27
CA LYS A 243 -18.35 -15.18 11.24
C LYS A 243 -19.17 -14.56 10.12
N THR A 244 -20.05 -13.63 10.47
CA THR A 244 -20.86 -12.84 9.51
C THR A 244 -20.20 -11.51 9.14
N THR A 245 -19.35 -10.96 10.00
CA THR A 245 -18.64 -9.68 9.82
C THR A 245 -17.12 -9.82 10.04
N GLY A 246 -16.31 -8.93 9.44
CA GLY A 246 -14.84 -8.95 9.55
C GLY A 246 -14.11 -9.93 8.61
N SER A 247 -12.79 -10.07 8.79
CA SER A 247 -11.98 -11.03 8.01
C SER A 247 -12.25 -12.45 8.49
N LYS A 248 -12.99 -13.23 7.70
CA LYS A 248 -13.27 -14.65 7.97
C LYS A 248 -12.07 -15.58 7.81
N ARG A 249 -10.93 -15.09 7.31
CA ARG A 249 -9.79 -15.94 6.96
C ARG A 249 -9.04 -16.36 8.22
N LEU A 250 -8.94 -17.68 8.40
CA LEU A 250 -8.21 -18.34 9.48
C LEU A 250 -6.75 -18.58 9.11
N GLY A 251 -6.51 -18.88 7.84
CA GLY A 251 -5.17 -19.13 7.35
C GLY A 251 -5.09 -19.23 5.84
N ARG A 252 -3.88 -19.39 5.35
CA ARG A 252 -3.59 -19.59 3.93
C ARG A 252 -2.20 -20.17 3.78
N ILE A 253 -2.05 -21.03 2.78
CA ILE A 253 -0.77 -21.52 2.32
C ILE A 253 -0.55 -21.00 0.90
N GLU A 254 0.63 -20.47 0.63
CA GLU A 254 1.04 -20.12 -0.72
C GLU A 254 1.56 -21.34 -1.48
N LEU A 255 1.25 -21.41 -2.76
CA LEU A 255 1.62 -22.52 -3.62
C LEU A 255 2.38 -22.01 -4.84
N GLY A 256 3.39 -22.77 -5.26
CA GLY A 256 4.25 -22.51 -6.41
C GLY A 256 5.50 -21.72 -6.04
N LYS A 257 5.92 -21.81 -4.78
CA LYS A 257 7.08 -21.12 -4.25
C LYS A 257 8.05 -22.14 -3.67
N ASN A 258 9.35 -21.91 -3.84
CA ASN A 258 10.38 -22.80 -3.29
C ASN A 258 10.29 -22.90 -1.76
N ASN A 259 9.94 -21.79 -1.10
CA ASN A 259 9.68 -21.72 0.34
C ASN A 259 8.29 -21.09 0.55
N PRO A 260 7.22 -21.90 0.61
CA PRO A 260 5.87 -21.38 0.72
C PRO A 260 5.65 -20.74 2.09
N ASP A 261 5.10 -19.51 2.09
CA ASP A 261 4.65 -18.90 3.34
C ASP A 261 3.32 -19.54 3.76
N ILE A 262 3.27 -20.00 5.02
CA ILE A 262 2.05 -20.44 5.67
C ILE A 262 1.62 -19.34 6.62
N LEU A 263 0.42 -18.82 6.41
CA LEU A 263 -0.17 -17.77 7.21
C LEU A 263 -1.26 -18.38 8.08
N VAL A 264 -1.19 -18.18 9.39
CA VAL A 264 -2.18 -18.64 10.36
C VAL A 264 -2.58 -17.47 11.25
N LEU A 265 -3.87 -17.36 11.58
CA LEU A 265 -4.37 -16.34 12.49
C LEU A 265 -3.68 -16.48 13.85
N THR A 266 -3.25 -15.36 14.43
CA THR A 266 -2.48 -15.35 15.69
C THR A 266 -3.24 -16.02 16.83
N ASN A 267 -4.58 -15.91 16.85
CA ASN A 267 -5.39 -16.56 17.87
C ASN A 267 -5.31 -18.09 17.79
N ILE A 268 -5.30 -18.68 16.59
CA ILE A 268 -5.12 -20.13 16.41
C ILE A 268 -3.71 -20.53 16.87
N VAL A 269 -2.69 -19.76 16.49
CA VAL A 269 -1.31 -20.02 16.91
C VAL A 269 -1.14 -19.93 18.43
N ASN A 270 -1.84 -19.02 19.10
CA ASN A 270 -1.79 -18.90 20.56
C ASN A 270 -2.54 -20.03 21.27
N ALA A 271 -3.62 -20.55 20.66
CA ALA A 271 -4.36 -21.70 21.19
C ALA A 271 -3.62 -23.02 20.98
N HIS A 272 -2.81 -23.11 19.91
CA HIS A 272 -2.06 -24.30 19.49
C HIS A 272 -0.55 -24.02 19.43
N PRO A 273 0.13 -23.88 20.60
CA PRO A 273 1.55 -23.55 20.66
C PRO A 273 2.46 -24.59 20.00
N GLU A 274 2.01 -25.84 19.85
CA GLU A 274 2.71 -26.90 19.13
C GLU A 274 3.04 -26.54 17.68
N LEU A 275 2.28 -25.61 17.07
CA LEU A 275 2.61 -25.08 15.73
C LEU A 275 3.95 -24.31 15.72
N ILE A 276 4.27 -23.62 16.82
CA ILE A 276 5.53 -22.88 17.00
C ILE A 276 6.70 -23.84 17.26
N GLU A 277 6.44 -24.95 17.95
CA GLU A 277 7.44 -25.97 18.23
C GLU A 277 7.96 -26.64 16.94
N ILE A 278 7.09 -26.79 15.94
CA ILE A 278 7.45 -27.34 14.63
C ILE A 278 8.25 -26.34 13.81
N SER A 279 7.82 -25.07 13.79
CA SER A 279 8.46 -24.02 13.00
C SER A 279 8.28 -22.66 13.68
N PRO A 280 9.35 -21.83 13.80
CA PRO A 280 9.23 -20.50 14.37
C PRO A 280 8.22 -19.62 13.63
N ALA A 281 7.36 -18.95 14.41
CA ALA A 281 6.36 -18.02 13.90
C ALA A 281 6.93 -16.59 13.79
N TYR A 282 6.70 -15.93 12.66
CA TYR A 282 7.07 -14.53 12.43
C TYR A 282 5.83 -13.65 12.27
N ILE A 283 5.92 -12.37 12.61
CA ILE A 283 4.85 -11.40 12.32
C ILE A 283 4.76 -11.20 10.80
N HIS A 284 3.53 -11.26 10.28
CA HIS A 284 3.28 -11.00 8.87
C HIS A 284 3.32 -9.49 8.55
N ASP A 285 3.80 -9.13 7.36
CA ASP A 285 3.98 -7.74 6.90
C ASP A 285 2.68 -6.90 6.96
N LYS A 286 1.52 -7.54 6.79
CA LYS A 286 0.19 -6.90 6.88
C LYS A 286 -0.37 -6.76 8.29
N GLY A 287 0.41 -7.10 9.32
CA GLY A 287 0.10 -6.80 10.72
C GLY A 287 0.12 -8.01 11.65
N ALA A 288 0.20 -7.72 12.95
CA ALA A 288 0.38 -8.69 14.03
C ALA A 288 -0.78 -9.69 14.24
N HIS A 289 -1.87 -9.56 13.48
CA HIS A 289 -3.02 -10.46 13.54
C HIS A 289 -2.79 -11.80 12.82
N MET A 290 -1.81 -11.89 11.92
CA MET A 290 -1.37 -13.14 11.29
C MET A 290 0.06 -13.47 11.69
N ARG A 291 0.34 -14.77 11.86
CA ARG A 291 1.67 -15.34 11.97
C ARG A 291 2.04 -16.03 10.67
N ARG A 292 3.31 -15.90 10.29
CA ARG A 292 3.92 -16.50 9.11
C ARG A 292 4.89 -17.58 9.54
N PHE A 293 4.77 -18.75 8.94
CA PHE A 293 5.67 -19.89 9.12
C PHE A 293 6.37 -20.22 7.80
N ARG A 294 7.58 -20.75 7.92
CA ARG A 294 8.37 -21.29 6.80
C ARG A 294 8.97 -22.61 7.23
N LEU A 295 8.54 -23.66 6.54
CA LEU A 295 8.94 -25.03 6.82
C LEU A 295 10.26 -25.31 6.11
N ARG A 296 11.17 -25.99 6.81
CA ARG A 296 12.52 -26.27 6.32
C ARG A 296 12.59 -27.52 5.48
N ASP A 297 11.80 -28.53 5.82
CA ASP A 297 11.82 -29.84 5.18
C ASP A 297 10.45 -30.52 5.12
N VAL A 298 10.43 -31.67 4.45
CA VAL A 298 9.22 -32.48 4.22
C VAL A 298 8.61 -33.02 5.53
N ASN A 299 9.43 -33.30 6.54
CA ASN A 299 8.94 -33.83 7.81
C ASN A 299 8.26 -32.75 8.64
N GLU A 300 8.88 -31.56 8.74
CA GLU A 300 8.22 -30.39 9.32
C GLU A 300 6.92 -30.08 8.59
N SER A 301 6.93 -30.17 7.27
CA SER A 301 5.75 -29.90 6.46
C SER A 301 4.60 -30.87 6.72
N ARG A 302 4.90 -32.17 6.79
CA ARG A 302 3.93 -33.20 7.15
C ARG A 302 3.38 -32.97 8.56
N LEU A 303 4.26 -32.78 9.54
CA LEU A 303 3.88 -32.59 10.94
C LEU A 303 3.04 -31.32 11.13
N PHE A 304 3.44 -30.21 10.50
CA PHE A 304 2.68 -28.97 10.55
C PHE A 304 1.31 -29.12 9.87
N GLY A 305 1.25 -29.80 8.72
CA GLY A 305 -0.01 -30.08 8.03
C GLY A 305 -1.01 -30.82 8.93
N THR A 306 -0.56 -31.88 9.61
CA THR A 306 -1.37 -32.62 10.58
C THR A 306 -1.79 -31.75 11.77
N LYS A 307 -0.86 -31.02 12.39
CA LYS A 307 -1.16 -30.17 13.56
C LYS A 307 -2.09 -29.01 13.23
N LEU A 308 -1.94 -28.39 12.07
CA LEU A 308 -2.88 -27.36 11.63
C LEU A 308 -4.26 -27.96 11.35
N GLY A 309 -4.33 -29.19 10.80
CA GLY A 309 -5.58 -29.92 10.66
C GLY A 309 -6.27 -30.14 11.99
N GLN A 310 -5.53 -30.62 13.00
CA GLN A 310 -6.02 -30.81 14.37
C GLN A 310 -6.59 -29.51 14.95
N ALA A 311 -5.81 -28.43 14.93
CA ALA A 311 -6.24 -27.12 15.40
C ALA A 311 -7.53 -26.62 14.73
N LEU A 312 -7.63 -26.79 13.39
CA LEU A 312 -8.82 -26.38 12.65
C LEU A 312 -10.03 -27.26 12.95
N THR A 313 -9.85 -28.55 13.24
CA THR A 313 -10.94 -29.42 13.66
C THR A 313 -11.41 -29.10 15.08
N GLU A 314 -10.50 -28.89 16.01
CA GLU A 314 -10.82 -28.60 17.41
C GLU A 314 -11.59 -27.28 17.56
N ASP A 315 -11.16 -26.24 16.84
CA ASP A 315 -11.77 -24.91 16.94
C ASP A 315 -13.04 -24.72 16.09
N TYR A 316 -13.26 -25.55 15.05
CA TYR A 316 -14.29 -25.33 14.02
C TYR A 316 -15.08 -26.60 13.61
N GLY A 317 -14.95 -27.72 14.35
CA GLY A 317 -15.51 -29.03 14.01
C GLY A 317 -16.78 -29.46 14.76
N THR A 318 -17.49 -28.54 15.41
CA THR A 318 -18.79 -28.82 16.06
C THR A 318 -19.96 -28.62 15.11
#